data_AF-A0AAV1LB55-F1
#
_entry.id   AF-A0AAV1LB55-F1
#
_cell.length_a   1.000
_cell.length_b   1.000
_cell.length_c   1.000
_cell.angle_alpha   90.00
_cell.angle_beta   90.00
_cell.angle_gamma   90.00
#
_symmetry.space_group_name_H-M   'P 1'
#
loop_
_entity.id
_entity.type
_entity.pdbx_description
1 polymer ?
#
loop_
_entity_poly.entity_id
_entity_poly.type
_entity_poly.pdbx_seq_one_letter_code
_entity_poly.pdbx_strand_id
1 'polypeptide(L)'
;MHPMDDDDCHSYQDRLGIIETGTLLCLDPTLGSDPCKKDAGAPVVLNGVLWGIVSSWRLEDCKEDTGPSFANLVASPNISSWINAVMQDMHWKLEQVEDESADNLI
;
A
#
# COMPACT_ATOMS: atom_id res chain seq x y z
N MET A 1 13.20 1.78 3.73
CA MET A 1 12.50 2.28 2.54
C MET A 1 11.84 3.58 2.92
N HIS A 2 12.16 4.67 2.24
CA HIS A 2 11.55 5.97 2.45
C HIS A 2 10.71 6.34 1.21
N PRO A 3 9.71 7.21 1.34
CA PRO A 3 9.06 7.85 0.20
C PRO A 3 10.10 8.52 -0.70
N MET A 4 10.04 8.23 -1.99
CA MET A 4 10.79 8.93 -3.02
C MET A 4 10.17 10.31 -3.27
N ASP A 5 10.98 11.24 -3.79
CA ASP A 5 10.50 12.55 -4.26
C ASP A 5 9.43 12.40 -5.36
N ASP A 6 8.49 13.34 -5.38
CA ASP A 6 7.31 13.30 -6.25
C ASP A 6 7.70 13.44 -7.73
N ASP A 7 8.61 14.36 -8.06
CA ASP A 7 9.05 14.61 -9.43
C ASP A 7 9.86 13.42 -9.99
N ASP A 8 10.70 12.81 -9.13
CA ASP A 8 11.44 11.60 -9.47
C ASP A 8 10.48 10.43 -9.69
N CYS A 9 9.46 10.28 -8.83
CA CYS A 9 8.45 9.23 -8.95
C CYS A 9 7.66 9.36 -10.26
N HIS A 10 7.17 10.56 -10.58
CA HIS A 10 6.47 10.83 -11.84
C HIS A 10 7.33 10.51 -13.06
N SER A 11 8.61 10.92 -13.04
CA SER A 11 9.55 10.62 -14.11
C SER A 11 9.73 9.11 -14.33
N TYR A 12 9.78 8.32 -13.25
CA TYR A 12 9.84 6.86 -13.34
C TYR A 12 8.53 6.26 -13.86
N GLN A 13 7.38 6.73 -13.40
CA GLN A 13 6.07 6.24 -13.83
C GLN A 13 5.85 6.50 -15.33
N ASP A 14 6.19 7.68 -15.82
CA ASP A 14 6.10 8.06 -17.24
C ASP A 14 6.99 7.16 -18.11
N ARG A 15 8.23 6.91 -17.67
CA ARG A 15 9.18 6.04 -18.39
C ARG A 15 8.66 4.61 -18.51
N LEU A 16 7.88 4.16 -17.54
CA LEU A 16 7.31 2.81 -17.47
C LEU A 16 5.91 2.73 -18.11
N GLY A 17 5.35 3.86 -18.57
CA GLY A 17 4.00 3.94 -19.11
C GLY A 17 2.92 3.61 -18.07
N ILE A 18 3.20 3.81 -16.79
CA ILE A 18 2.22 3.64 -15.72
C ILE A 18 1.26 4.82 -15.79
N ILE A 19 -0.03 4.55 -15.96
CA ILE A 19 -1.05 5.59 -15.91
C ILE A 19 -1.15 6.06 -14.46
N GLU A 20 -0.70 7.29 -14.20
CA GLU A 20 -0.79 7.90 -12.90
C GLU A 20 -2.26 8.11 -12.50
N THR A 21 -2.64 7.57 -11.34
CA THR A 21 -4.00 7.68 -10.80
C THR A 21 -4.04 8.36 -9.43
N GLY A 22 -2.92 8.92 -8.96
CA GLY A 22 -2.77 9.45 -7.60
C GLY A 22 -2.92 8.41 -6.49
N THR A 23 -2.84 7.11 -6.83
CA THR A 23 -3.00 5.99 -5.89
C THR A 23 -1.69 5.28 -5.56
N LEU A 24 -0.59 5.67 -6.21
CA LEU A 24 0.72 5.04 -6.04
C LEU A 24 1.68 5.98 -5.31
N LEU A 25 2.50 5.37 -4.46
CA LEU A 25 3.63 5.97 -3.77
C LEU A 25 4.89 5.26 -4.26
N CYS A 26 5.90 6.01 -4.72
CA CYS A 26 7.22 5.46 -4.98
C CYS A 26 8.04 5.39 -3.68
N LEU A 27 8.77 4.30 -3.53
CA LEU A 27 9.71 4.08 -2.44
C LEU A 27 11.11 4.04 -3.02
N ASP A 28 12.04 4.70 -2.33
CA ASP A 28 13.45 4.67 -2.69
C ASP A 28 13.96 3.23 -2.82
N PRO A 29 14.80 2.97 -3.83
CA PRO A 29 15.37 1.65 -4.02
C PRO A 29 16.19 1.24 -2.80
N THR A 30 16.05 -0.02 -2.40
CA THR A 30 16.87 -0.59 -1.34
C THR A 30 18.06 -1.26 -1.99
N LEU A 31 19.28 -0.83 -1.66
CA LEU A 31 20.49 -1.45 -2.17
C LEU A 31 20.51 -2.95 -1.83
N GLY A 32 20.68 -3.79 -2.84
CA GLY A 32 20.70 -5.25 -2.69
C GLY A 32 19.33 -5.93 -2.55
N SER A 33 18.21 -5.21 -2.73
CA SER A 33 16.90 -5.86 -2.82
C SER A 33 16.74 -6.57 -4.16
N ASP A 34 16.27 -7.82 -4.14
CA ASP A 34 15.90 -8.57 -5.34
C ASP A 34 14.61 -7.96 -5.93
N PRO A 35 14.66 -7.32 -7.12
CA PRO A 35 13.48 -6.68 -7.73
C PRO A 35 12.35 -7.69 -8.02
N CYS A 36 12.67 -8.98 -8.09
CA CYS A 36 11.74 -10.08 -8.30
C CYS A 36 11.12 -10.62 -7.00
N LYS A 37 11.72 -10.33 -5.84
CA LYS A 37 11.20 -10.72 -4.52
C LYS A 37 10.82 -9.47 -3.73
N LYS A 38 9.69 -8.88 -4.13
CA LYS A 38 9.05 -7.82 -3.36
C LYS A 38 8.03 -8.44 -2.41
N ASP A 39 8.01 -7.96 -1.18
CA ASP A 39 7.02 -8.35 -0.17
C ASP A 39 5.68 -7.67 -0.44
N ALA A 40 5.02 -8.04 -1.53
CA ALA A 40 3.71 -7.49 -1.89
C ALA A 40 2.72 -7.67 -0.72
N GLY A 41 2.03 -6.59 -0.35
CA GLY A 41 1.16 -6.53 0.83
C GLY A 41 1.85 -6.09 2.12
N ALA A 42 3.18 -5.98 2.15
CA ALA A 42 3.89 -5.50 3.33
C ALA A 42 3.56 -4.01 3.62
N PRO A 43 3.52 -3.62 4.91
CA PRO A 43 3.20 -2.26 5.29
C PRO A 43 4.42 -1.34 5.14
N VAL A 44 4.20 -0.14 4.62
CA VAL A 44 5.15 0.97 4.64
C VAL A 44 4.76 1.87 5.81
N VAL A 45 5.49 1.75 6.92
CA VAL A 45 5.23 2.52 8.15
C VAL A 45 6.33 3.54 8.36
N LEU A 46 5.93 4.80 8.52
CA LEU A 46 6.84 5.89 8.88
C LEU A 46 6.23 6.67 10.05
N ASN A 47 7.01 6.84 11.12
CA ASN A 47 6.60 7.50 12.36
C ASN A 47 5.30 6.95 12.96
N GLY A 48 5.10 5.63 12.89
CA GLY A 48 3.91 4.96 13.44
C GLY A 48 2.65 5.08 12.58
N VAL A 49 2.72 5.73 11.41
CA VAL A 49 1.59 5.85 10.47
C VAL A 49 1.77 4.88 9.32
N LEU A 50 0.69 4.25 8.85
CA LEU A 50 0.68 3.44 7.64
C LEU A 50 0.55 4.35 6.42
N TRP A 51 1.64 4.53 5.67
CA TRP A 51 1.67 5.38 4.48
C TRP A 51 1.21 4.62 3.23
N GLY A 52 1.66 3.37 3.11
CA GLY A 52 1.43 2.58 1.92
C GLY A 52 1.42 1.09 2.17
N ILE A 53 0.91 0.36 1.19
CA ILE A 53 0.97 -1.11 1.15
C ILE A 53 1.75 -1.49 -0.11
N VAL A 54 2.86 -2.22 0.03
CA VAL A 54 3.73 -2.59 -1.10
C VAL A 54 2.91 -3.27 -2.20
N SER A 55 2.95 -2.71 -3.40
CA SER A 55 2.22 -3.18 -4.56
C SER A 55 2.88 -4.44 -5.13
N SER A 56 2.08 -5.27 -5.78
CA SER A 56 2.57 -6.38 -6.59
C SER A 56 3.17 -5.93 -7.92
N TRP A 57 3.02 -4.65 -8.28
CA TRP A 57 3.53 -4.11 -9.55
C TRP A 57 5.06 -4.19 -9.62
N ARG A 58 5.54 -4.76 -10.72
CA ARG A 58 6.95 -4.88 -11.08
C ARG A 58 7.09 -5.06 -12.58
N LEU A 59 8.27 -4.77 -13.11
CA LEU A 59 8.65 -5.15 -14.47
C LEU A 59 8.74 -6.69 -14.60
N GLU A 60 8.30 -7.24 -15.73
CA GLU A 60 8.26 -8.69 -15.98
C GLU A 60 9.64 -9.36 -15.93
N ASP A 61 10.66 -8.65 -16.38
CA ASP A 61 12.02 -9.14 -16.55
C ASP A 61 12.91 -8.90 -15.33
N CYS A 62 12.37 -8.29 -14.25
CA CYS A 62 13.06 -8.04 -12.98
C CYS A 62 14.52 -7.57 -13.16
N LYS A 63 14.78 -6.76 -14.19
CA LYS A 63 16.15 -6.31 -14.49
C LYS A 63 16.72 -5.58 -13.28
N GLU A 64 18.03 -5.68 -13.10
CA GLU A 64 18.80 -5.02 -12.03
C GLU A 64 18.65 -3.48 -12.00
N ASP A 65 17.85 -2.87 -12.87
CA ASP A 65 17.51 -1.47 -12.73
C ASP A 65 16.79 -1.30 -11.40
N THR A 66 17.51 -0.73 -10.43
CA THR A 66 17.08 -0.47 -9.05
C THR A 66 16.06 0.66 -9.04
N GLY A 67 15.04 0.58 -9.89
CA GLY A 67 13.94 1.51 -9.89
C GLY A 67 13.17 1.43 -8.57
N PRO A 68 12.29 2.41 -8.32
CA PRO A 68 11.54 2.44 -7.09
C PRO A 68 10.68 1.19 -6.89
N SER A 69 10.38 0.89 -5.64
CA SER A 69 9.24 0.02 -5.34
C SER A 69 7.97 0.84 -5.26
N PHE A 70 6.87 0.28 -5.75
CA PHE A 70 5.58 0.96 -5.70
C PHE A 70 4.78 0.46 -4.51
N ALA A 71 4.13 1.37 -3.82
CA ALA A 71 3.15 1.07 -2.77
C ALA A 71 1.83 1.75 -3.11
N ASN A 72 0.71 1.13 -2.74
CA ASN A 72 -0.59 1.77 -2.79
C ASN A 72 -0.65 2.83 -1.68
N LEU A 73 -0.88 4.10 -2.05
CA LEU A 73 -0.95 5.22 -1.12
C LEU A 73 -2.25 5.14 -0.31
N VAL A 74 -2.14 4.78 0.98
CA VAL A 74 -3.30 4.60 1.86
C VAL A 74 -4.10 5.89 1.99
N ALA A 75 -3.43 7.03 1.97
CA ALA A 75 -4.06 8.35 2.07
C ALA A 75 -4.79 8.80 0.80
N SER A 76 -4.65 8.10 -0.34
CA SER A 76 -5.34 8.51 -1.57
C SER A 76 -6.87 8.51 -1.35
N PRO A 77 -7.62 9.48 -1.90
CA PRO A 77 -9.04 9.65 -1.59
C PRO A 77 -9.88 8.39 -1.83
N ASN A 78 -9.62 7.67 -2.93
CA ASN A 78 -10.36 6.46 -3.28
C ASN A 78 -10.07 5.31 -2.31
N ILE A 79 -8.82 5.13 -1.91
CA ILE A 79 -8.41 4.05 -0.99
C ILE A 79 -8.89 4.36 0.42
N SER A 80 -8.59 5.55 0.94
CA SER A 80 -9.00 5.96 2.29
C SER A 80 -10.52 5.95 2.47
N SER A 81 -11.29 6.42 1.47
CA SER A 81 -12.75 6.37 1.51
C SER A 81 -13.27 4.93 1.54
N TRP A 82 -12.69 4.04 0.73
CA TRP A 82 -13.05 2.62 0.74
C TRP A 82 -12.71 1.96 2.09
N ILE A 83 -11.52 2.20 2.65
CA ILE A 83 -11.13 1.69 3.97
C ILE A 83 -12.14 2.17 5.03
N ASN A 84 -12.46 3.46 5.05
CA ASN A 84 -13.41 4.02 6.02
C ASN A 84 -14.80 3.38 5.88
N ALA A 85 -15.30 3.21 4.66
CA ALA A 85 -16.60 2.59 4.42
C ALA A 85 -16.62 1.12 4.88
N VAL A 86 -15.58 0.35 4.57
CA VAL A 86 -15.47 -1.06 4.99
C VAL A 86 -15.35 -1.17 6.51
N MET A 87 -14.57 -0.30 7.14
CA MET A 87 -14.43 -0.30 8.61
C MET A 87 -15.75 0.06 9.31
N GLN A 88 -16.55 0.96 8.76
CA GLN A 88 -17.89 1.26 9.28
C GLN A 88 -18.86 0.09 9.10
N ASP A 89 -18.79 -0.63 7.98
CA ASP A 89 -19.58 -1.86 7.76
C ASP A 89 -19.10 -3.03 8.64
N MET A 90 -17.83 -3.10 8.98
CA MET A 90 -17.33 -4.13 9.89
C MET A 90 -17.58 -3.80 11.36
N HIS A 91 -17.66 -2.52 11.71
CA HIS A 91 -17.97 -2.08 13.07
C HIS A 91 -19.29 -2.68 13.56
N TRP A 92 -20.34 -2.66 12.74
CA TRP A 92 -21.62 -3.24 13.12
C TRP A 92 -21.57 -4.77 13.26
N LYS A 93 -20.69 -5.44 12.51
CA LYS A 93 -20.51 -6.90 12.63
C LYS A 93 -19.74 -7.28 13.88
N LEU A 94 -18.74 -6.49 14.28
CA LEU A 94 -17.96 -6.74 15.50
C LEU A 94 -18.79 -6.49 16.76
N GLU A 95 -19.60 -5.42 16.78
CA GLU A 95 -20.55 -5.18 17.89
C GLU A 95 -21.53 -6.36 18.05
N GLN A 96 -22.04 -6.93 16.95
CA GLN A 96 -22.91 -8.10 17.02
C GLN A 96 -22.21 -9.37 17.53
N VAL A 97 -20.94 -9.57 17.20
CA VAL A 97 -20.15 -10.70 17.72
C VAL A 97 -19.90 -10.55 19.22
N GLU A 98 -19.70 -9.33 19.73
CA GLU A 98 -19.58 -9.09 21.16
C GLU A 98 -20.91 -9.35 21.89
N ASP A 99 -22.05 -8.92 21.33
CA ASP A 99 -23.39 -9.11 21.91
C ASP A 99 -23.81 -10.60 21.95
N GLU A 100 -23.56 -11.35 20.87
CA GLU A 100 -23.80 -12.81 20.84
C GLU A 100 -22.90 -13.61 21.79
N SER A 101 -21.71 -13.08 22.10
CA SER A 101 -20.80 -13.70 23.08
C SER A 101 -21.24 -13.47 24.53
N ALA A 102 -21.96 -12.38 24.80
CA ALA A 102 -22.50 -12.05 26.12
C ALA A 102 -23.74 -12.89 26.46
N ASP A 103 -24.57 -13.22 25.48
CA ASP A 103 -25.79 -14.04 25.66
C ASP A 103 -25.52 -15.55 25.83
N ASN A 104 -24.32 -16.04 25.53
CA ASN A 104 -23.90 -17.44 25.73
C ASN A 104 -23.29 -17.74 27.12
N LEU A 105 -23.37 -16.79 28.06
CA LEU A 105 -22.86 -16.94 29.43
C LEU A 105 -23.96 -17.14 30.50
N ILE A 106 -25.18 -17.52 30.11
CA ILE A 106 -26.29 -17.87 31.04
C ILE A 106 -26.57 -19.37 31.01
#